data_AF-A0A552D105-F1
#
_entry.id   AF-A0A552D105-F1
#
_cell.length_a   1.000
_cell.length_b   1.000
_cell.length_c   1.000
_cell.angle_alpha   90.00
_cell.angle_beta   90.00
_cell.angle_gamma   90.00
#
_symmetry.space_group_name_H-M   'P 1'
#
loop_
_entity.id
_entity.type
_entity.pdbx_description
1 polymer ?
#
loop_
_entity_poly.entity_id
_entity_poly.type
_entity_poly.pdbx_seq_one_letter_code
_entity_poly.pdbx_strand_id
1 'polypeptide(L)' 'VDDFVSRLQRFKVAFPQFREFRVYGAVAGIEIDQGIDVYAYRRGLFVIKQSGETVKIINYTQFQPLGFAEGV' A
#
# COMPACT_ATOMS: atom_id res chain seq x y z
N VAL A 1 -9.54 -2.99 2.41
CA VAL A 1 -8.06 -3.17 2.45
C VAL A 1 -7.67 -4.60 2.10
N ASP A 2 -8.29 -5.64 2.66
CA ASP A 2 -7.91 -7.03 2.37
C ASP A 2 -8.09 -7.49 0.92
N ASP A 3 -9.17 -7.06 0.25
CA ASP A 3 -9.35 -7.31 -1.18
C ASP A 3 -8.18 -6.73 -1.99
N PHE A 4 -7.80 -5.49 -1.70
CA PHE A 4 -6.67 -4.84 -2.34
C PHE A 4 -5.35 -5.59 -2.11
N VAL A 5 -5.08 -6.02 -0.88
CA VAL A 5 -3.91 -6.86 -0.56
C VAL A 5 -3.93 -8.17 -1.36
N SER A 6 -5.09 -8.81 -1.46
CA SER A 6 -5.26 -10.06 -2.22
C SER A 6 -4.99 -9.86 -3.71
N ARG A 7 -5.34 -8.70 -4.26
CA ARG A 7 -5.03 -8.32 -5.65
C ARG A 7 -3.54 -8.03 -5.84
N LEU A 8 -2.88 -7.38 -4.89
CA LEU A 8 -1.43 -7.12 -4.95
C LEU A 8 -0.62 -8.43 -5.02
N GLN A 9 -1.06 -9.50 -4.35
CA GLN A 9 -0.42 -10.81 -4.45
C GLN A 9 -0.42 -11.40 -5.87
N ARG A 10 -1.37 -11.00 -6.71
CA ARG A 10 -1.50 -11.48 -8.10
C ARG A 10 -0.95 -10.48 -9.12
N PHE A 11 -0.36 -9.37 -8.66
CA PHE A 11 0.07 -8.28 -9.54
C PHE A 11 1.03 -8.75 -10.64
N LYS A 12 2.07 -9.51 -10.29
CA LYS A 12 3.05 -10.00 -11.26
C LYS A 12 2.50 -11.05 -12.25
N VAL A 13 1.38 -11.70 -11.92
CA VAL A 13 0.67 -12.56 -12.87
C VAL A 13 0.00 -11.71 -13.96
N ALA A 14 -0.64 -10.60 -13.55
CA ALA A 14 -1.28 -9.68 -14.47
C ALA A 14 -0.28 -8.79 -15.23
N PHE A 15 0.88 -8.50 -14.63
CA PHE A 15 1.91 -7.64 -15.19
C PHE A 15 3.31 -8.29 -15.10
N PRO A 16 3.62 -9.31 -15.93
CA PRO A 16 4.87 -10.06 -15.87
C PRO A 16 6.12 -9.22 -16.11
N GLN A 17 6.00 -8.08 -16.81
CA GLN A 17 7.10 -7.15 -17.06
C GLN A 17 7.70 -6.57 -15.77
N PHE A 18 6.99 -6.63 -14.65
CA PHE A 18 7.46 -6.13 -13.35
C PHE A 18 8.02 -7.23 -12.43
N ARG A 19 8.30 -8.43 -12.96
CA ARG A 19 8.79 -9.56 -12.15
C ARG A 19 10.05 -9.27 -11.34
N GLU A 20 10.99 -8.57 -11.94
CA GLU A 20 12.27 -8.22 -11.30
C GLU A 20 12.16 -7.04 -10.32
N PHE A 21 10.98 -6.43 -10.20
CA PHE A 21 10.75 -5.28 -9.32
C PHE A 21 10.07 -5.71 -8.02
N ARG A 22 10.34 -4.93 -6.96
CA ARG A 22 9.58 -5.02 -5.71
C ARG A 22 8.26 -4.31 -5.86
N VAL A 23 7.18 -4.96 -5.44
CA VAL A 23 5.83 -4.40 -5.48
C VAL A 23 5.46 -3.96 -4.07
N TYR A 24 5.29 -2.66 -3.87
CA TYR A 24 4.75 -2.10 -2.64
C TYR A 24 3.36 -1.52 -2.90
N GLY A 25 2.49 -1.58 -1.88
CA GLY A 25 1.12 -1.08 -1.95
C GLY A 25 0.93 0.23 -1.19
N ALA A 26 -0.06 1.02 -1.61
CA ALA A 26 -0.48 2.23 -0.92
C ALA A 26 -2.01 2.36 -0.90
N VAL A 27 -2.55 3.04 0.11
CA VAL A 27 -3.96 3.45 0.21
C VAL A 27 -4.01 4.96 0.36
N ALA A 28 -4.84 5.61 -0.45
CA ALA A 28 -5.15 7.03 -0.35
C ALA A 28 -6.64 7.23 -0.08
N GLY A 29 -6.98 8.24 0.72
CA GLY A 29 -8.38 8.60 0.96
C GLY A 29 -8.52 10.08 1.27
N ILE A 30 -9.64 10.67 0.82
CA ILE A 30 -10.02 12.06 1.09
C ILE A 30 -10.47 12.17 2.56
N GLU A 31 -11.37 11.29 2.98
CA GLU A 31 -11.68 11.01 4.37
C GLU A 31 -11.30 9.55 4.64
N ILE A 32 -10.35 9.32 5.54
CA ILE A 32 -10.00 7.98 6.01
C ILE A 32 -10.59 7.86 7.40
N ASP A 33 -11.61 7.00 7.54
CA ASP A 33 -12.20 6.68 8.85
C ASP A 33 -11.10 6.28 9.83
N GLN A 34 -11.23 6.72 11.08
CA GLN A 34 -10.31 6.34 12.15
C GLN A 34 -10.18 4.81 12.21
N GLY A 35 -8.96 4.31 12.01
CA GLY A 35 -8.66 2.88 12.06
C GLY A 35 -8.36 2.24 10.72
N ILE A 36 -8.85 2.79 9.59
CA ILE A 36 -8.47 2.29 8.25
C ILE A 36 -6.98 2.57 7.98
N ASP A 37 -6.48 3.73 8.40
CA ASP A 37 -5.07 4.10 8.33
C ASP A 37 -4.18 3.17 9.16
N VAL A 38 -4.56 2.91 10.42
CA VAL A 38 -3.85 1.96 11.29
C VAL A 38 -3.88 0.55 10.71
N TYR A 39 -5.02 0.14 10.16
CA TYR A 39 -5.17 -1.17 9.54
C TYR A 39 -4.28 -1.30 8.29
N ALA A 40 -4.32 -0.33 7.38
CA ALA A 40 -3.49 -0.32 6.18
C ALA A 40 -1.98 -0.28 6.53
N TYR A 41 -1.59 0.53 7.52
CA TYR A 41 -0.23 0.55 8.06
C TYR A 41 0.22 -0.84 8.52
N ARG A 42 -0.61 -1.55 9.32
CA ARG A 42 -0.31 -2.90 9.82
C ARG A 42 -0.22 -3.95 8.71
N ARG A 43 -0.87 -3.72 7.56
CA ARG A 43 -0.79 -4.58 6.37
C ARG A 43 0.43 -4.27 5.49
N GLY A 44 1.33 -3.39 5.94
CA GLY A 44 2.55 -3.03 5.22
C GLY A 44 2.29 -2.11 4.02
N LEU A 45 1.18 -1.35 4.04
CA LEU A 45 0.82 -0.39 3.00
C LEU A 45 1.25 1.02 3.39
N PHE A 46 1.69 1.79 2.40
CA PHE A 46 1.79 3.24 2.55
C PHE A 46 0.39 3.85 2.70
N VAL A 47 0.23 4.81 3.60
CA VAL A 47 -1.01 5.54 3.83
C VAL A 47 -0.80 6.98 3.41
N ILE A 48 -1.61 7.42 2.46
CA ILE A 48 -1.56 8.74 1.86
C ILE A 48 -2.82 9.50 2.29
N LYS A 49 -2.66 10.69 2.85
CA LYS A 49 -3.77 11.58 3.22
C LYS A 49 -3.63 12.93 2.54
N GLN A 50 -4.76 13.61 2.36
CA GLN A 50 -4.77 14.99 1.95
C GLN A 50 -4.06 15.87 2.99
N SER A 51 -3.33 16.86 2.52
CA SER A 51 -2.65 17.88 3.32
C SER A 51 -2.77 19.22 2.59
N GLY A 52 -3.89 19.92 2.82
CA GLY A 52 -4.24 21.12 2.07
C GLY A 52 -4.46 20.78 0.60
N GLU A 53 -3.76 21.48 -0.30
CA GLU A 53 -3.84 21.28 -1.75
C GLU A 53 -2.98 20.10 -2.25
N THR A 54 -2.26 19.42 -1.36
CA THR A 54 -1.35 18.31 -1.70
C THR A 54 -1.70 17.04 -0.94
N VAL A 55 -0.88 16.00 -1.10
CA VAL A 55 -0.97 14.77 -0.32
C VAL A 55 0.33 14.51 0.43
N LYS A 56 0.23 13.80 1.56
CA LYS A 56 1.37 13.36 2.36
C LYS A 56 1.26 11.88 2.65
N ILE A 57 2.39 11.20 2.61
CA ILE A 57 2.55 9.88 3.23
C ILE A 57 2.62 10.11 4.74
N ILE A 58 1.75 9.44 5.48
CA ILE A 58 1.62 9.62 6.93
C ILE A 58 2.16 8.43 7.75
N ASN A 59 2.77 7.44 7.10
CA ASN A 59 3.47 6.37 7.82
C ASN A 59 4.61 6.95 8.67
N TYR A 60 4.84 6.38 9.85
CA TYR A 60 6.00 6.73 10.67
C TYR A 60 7.32 6.46 9.94
N THR A 61 8.39 7.17 10.33
CA THR A 61 9.72 7.04 9.72
C THR A 61 10.30 5.64 9.83
N GLN A 62 9.96 4.88 10.89
CA GLN A 62 10.35 3.48 11.04
C GLN A 62 9.49 2.47 10.26
N PHE A 63 8.54 2.94 9.44
CA PHE A 63 7.67 2.05 8.66
C PHE A 63 8.46 1.18 7.69
N GLN A 64 8.20 -0.12 7.73
CA GLN A 64 8.75 -1.09 6.78
C GLN A 64 7.62 -1.57 5.86
N PRO A 65 7.66 -1.24 4.56
CA PRO A 65 6.64 -1.70 3.63
C PRO A 65 6.76 -3.21 3.39
N LEU A 66 5.62 -3.86 3.20
CA LEU A 66 5.60 -5.28 2.83
C LEU A 66 5.71 -5.41 1.30
N GLY A 67 6.67 -6.21 0.84
CA GLY A 67 6.76 -6.62 -0.56
C GLY A 67 5.65 -7.61 -0.90
N PHE A 68 4.89 -7.34 -1.95
CA PHE A 68 3.83 -8.22 -2.45
C PHE A 68 4.28 -8.97 -3.71
N ALA A 69 3.64 -10.10 -3.98
CA ALA A 69 3.96 -10.97 -5.12
C ALA A 69 5.43 -11.42 -5.15
N GLU A 70 6.05 -11.62 -3.98
CA GLU A 70 7.39 -12.21 -3.89
C GLU A 70 7.31 -13.69 -4.34
N GLY A 71 8.23 -14.12 -5.21
CA GLY A 71 8.29 -15.51 -5.70
C GLY A 71 7.33 -15.85 -6.85
N VAL A 72 6.72 -14.86 -7.51
CA VAL A 72 5.82 -15.00 -8.67
C VAL A 72 6.39 -14.31 -9.92
#